data_AF-A0A7W7FW05-F1
#
_entry.id   AF-A0A7W7FW05-F1
#
_cell.length_a   1.000
_cell.length_b   1.000
_cell.length_c   1.000
_cell.angle_alpha   90.00
_cell.angle_beta   90.00
_cell.angle_gamma   90.00
#
_symmetry.space_group_name_H-M   'P 1'
#
loop_
_entity.id
_entity.type
_entity.pdbx_description
1 polymer ?
#
loop_
_entity_poly.entity_id
_entity_poly.type
_entity_poly.pdbx_seq_one_letter_code
_entity_poly.pdbx_strand_id
1 'polypeptide(L)'
;MTNPVVDRLTDQQIAQHAYDAGFRGDQLNTAVAVALAESSGRPGAQGDLTLQNATWGPSVGLWQIRSLNPGRGTALEQTQRDRVANLDPATNATNAFAISNNGNNFGAWSTFTNGDYQRYLDRARTASGLVTGTPVQPVQQTEPAPAPAPAAPVPAPAPAPARPPAAAPARGGSGQSFHASGGTLGPLAQKLHAAAADLRTLRGTLTAAPLPADAFGQIAESGQAAQSHTATLNRLAGILGESAEEIDRTGTNVTTARENYLRQDRHHADQYRKLILDLFTRDPR
;
A
#
# COMPACT_ATOMS: atom_id res chain seq x y z
N MET A 1 17.63 -17.64 -3.84
CA MET A 1 17.14 -16.75 -4.92
C MET A 1 16.29 -15.69 -4.24
N THR A 2 16.84 -14.49 -4.01
CA THR A 2 16.22 -13.39 -3.27
C THR A 2 15.37 -12.52 -4.21
N ASN A 3 14.13 -12.24 -3.83
CA ASN A 3 13.23 -11.34 -4.56
C ASN A 3 13.72 -9.89 -4.42
N PRO A 4 13.84 -9.10 -5.51
CA PRO A 4 14.18 -7.69 -5.44
C PRO A 4 13.08 -6.87 -4.76
N VAL A 5 13.46 -5.93 -3.89
CA VAL A 5 12.58 -4.85 -3.44
C VAL A 5 12.25 -4.01 -4.66
N VAL A 6 10.99 -4.02 -5.06
CA VAL A 6 10.53 -3.38 -6.29
C VAL A 6 10.27 -1.90 -6.02
N ASP A 7 11.30 -1.07 -6.23
CA ASP A 7 11.19 0.40 -6.29
C ASP A 7 10.08 0.87 -7.25
N ARG A 8 9.74 0.01 -8.21
CA ARG A 8 8.63 0.17 -9.13
C ARG A 8 8.05 -1.21 -9.44
N LEU A 9 6.74 -1.35 -9.31
CA LEU A 9 6.02 -2.52 -9.78
C LEU A 9 5.91 -2.51 -11.30
N THR A 10 5.96 -3.69 -11.92
CA THR A 10 5.64 -3.84 -13.33
C THR A 10 4.16 -3.58 -13.57
N ASP A 11 3.80 -3.24 -14.80
CA ASP A 11 2.40 -3.01 -15.19
C ASP A 11 1.52 -4.24 -14.89
N GLN A 12 2.07 -5.44 -15.06
CA GLN A 12 1.40 -6.70 -14.72
C GLN A 12 1.19 -6.85 -13.22
N GLN A 13 2.16 -6.50 -12.38
CA GLN A 13 2.00 -6.52 -10.92
C GLN A 13 0.93 -5.52 -10.45
N ILE A 14 0.89 -4.33 -11.06
CA ILE A 14 -0.16 -3.32 -10.80
C ILE A 14 -1.53 -3.85 -11.23
N ALA A 15 -1.62 -4.48 -12.41
CA ALA A 15 -2.84 -5.13 -12.89
C ALA A 15 -3.29 -6.27 -11.98
N GLN A 16 -2.36 -7.04 -11.42
CA GLN A 16 -2.68 -8.11 -10.48
C GLN A 16 -3.32 -7.54 -9.20
N HIS A 17 -2.73 -6.50 -8.59
CA HIS A 17 -3.31 -5.86 -7.41
C HIS A 17 -4.70 -5.27 -7.69
N ALA A 18 -4.90 -4.63 -8.85
CA ALA A 18 -6.20 -4.11 -9.25
C ALA A 18 -7.23 -5.23 -9.49
N TYR A 19 -6.83 -6.33 -10.12
CA TYR A 19 -7.69 -7.49 -10.32
C TYR A 19 -8.06 -8.16 -8.98
N ASP A 20 -7.12 -8.33 -8.07
CA ASP A 20 -7.38 -8.91 -6.75
C ASP A 20 -8.32 -8.02 -5.91
N ALA A 21 -8.24 -6.70 -6.07
CA ALA A 21 -9.13 -5.73 -5.43
C ALA A 21 -10.57 -5.74 -5.98
N GLY A 22 -10.79 -6.27 -7.19
CA GLY A 22 -12.14 -6.43 -7.78
C GLY A 22 -12.35 -5.73 -9.12
N PHE A 23 -11.38 -4.97 -9.65
CA PHE A 23 -11.53 -4.35 -10.97
C PHE A 23 -11.57 -5.41 -12.08
N ARG A 24 -12.46 -5.25 -13.07
CA ARG A 24 -12.61 -6.18 -14.22
C ARG A 24 -12.81 -5.40 -15.52
N GLY A 25 -12.59 -6.06 -16.66
CA GLY A 25 -12.84 -5.49 -17.99
C GLY A 25 -12.16 -4.13 -18.21
N ASP A 26 -12.88 -3.19 -18.80
CA ASP A 26 -12.36 -1.83 -19.04
C ASP A 26 -12.04 -1.06 -17.76
N GLN A 27 -12.72 -1.36 -16.65
CA GLN A 27 -12.43 -0.73 -15.37
C GLN A 27 -11.05 -1.14 -14.83
N LEU A 28 -10.62 -2.38 -15.11
CA LEU A 28 -9.26 -2.84 -14.81
C LEU A 28 -8.22 -2.08 -15.65
N ASN A 29 -8.48 -1.92 -16.96
CA ASN A 29 -7.61 -1.14 -17.84
C ASN A 29 -7.48 0.30 -17.34
N THR A 30 -8.60 0.95 -16.99
CA THR A 30 -8.59 2.32 -16.46
C THR A 30 -7.88 2.41 -15.12
N ALA A 31 -8.13 1.49 -14.18
CA ALA A 31 -7.47 1.50 -12.88
C ALA A 31 -5.93 1.38 -12.98
N VAL A 32 -5.44 0.51 -13.86
CA VAL A 32 -3.99 0.35 -14.10
C VAL A 32 -3.41 1.60 -14.76
N ALA A 33 -4.10 2.18 -15.75
CA ALA A 33 -3.65 3.40 -16.41
C ALA A 33 -3.60 4.60 -15.46
N VAL A 34 -4.59 4.73 -14.56
CA VAL A 34 -4.59 5.75 -13.49
C VAL A 34 -3.42 5.54 -12.54
N ALA A 35 -3.17 4.33 -12.05
CA ALA A 35 -2.02 4.07 -11.17
C ALA A 35 -0.67 4.44 -11.81
N LEU A 36 -0.51 4.14 -13.10
CA LEU A 36 0.70 4.49 -13.86
C LEU A 36 0.84 6.00 -14.04
N ALA A 37 -0.24 6.73 -14.25
CA ALA A 37 -0.22 8.18 -14.36
C ALA A 37 0.08 8.86 -13.01
N GLU A 38 -0.50 8.35 -11.92
CA GLU A 38 -0.40 8.92 -10.57
C GLU A 38 0.98 8.70 -9.94
N SER A 39 1.52 7.49 -10.03
CA SER A 39 2.73 7.10 -9.27
C SER A 39 3.89 6.64 -10.14
N SER A 40 3.66 6.50 -11.45
CA SER A 40 4.56 5.78 -12.34
C SER A 40 4.88 4.36 -11.84
N GLY A 41 3.95 3.69 -11.16
CA GLY A 41 4.10 2.33 -10.63
C GLY A 41 4.94 2.24 -9.35
N ARG A 42 5.15 3.34 -8.64
CA ARG A 42 5.92 3.37 -7.39
C ARG A 42 4.97 3.19 -6.19
N PRO A 43 5.01 2.04 -5.50
CA PRO A 43 4.10 1.82 -4.37
C PRO A 43 4.41 2.69 -3.15
N GLY A 44 5.67 3.15 -3.00
CA GLY A 44 6.06 4.11 -1.96
C GLY A 44 5.84 5.58 -2.31
N ALA A 45 5.17 5.91 -3.42
CA ALA A 45 5.00 7.29 -3.86
C ALA A 45 4.19 8.13 -2.87
N GLN A 46 4.67 9.34 -2.57
CA GLN A 46 3.97 10.33 -1.76
C GLN A 46 3.89 11.66 -2.52
N GLY A 47 2.67 12.10 -2.79
CA GLY A 47 2.35 13.35 -3.48
C GLY A 47 1.69 14.39 -2.58
N ASP A 48 1.44 15.57 -3.15
CA ASP A 48 0.68 16.65 -2.51
C ASP A 48 1.23 17.05 -1.12
N LEU A 49 2.55 16.98 -0.97
CA LEU A 49 3.24 17.27 0.29
C LEU A 49 3.04 18.72 0.74
N THR A 50 2.91 19.65 -0.21
CA THR A 50 2.71 21.09 0.03
C THR A 50 1.24 21.46 0.23
N LEU A 51 0.29 20.56 -0.06
CA LEU A 51 -1.16 20.81 0.02
C LEU A 51 -1.78 20.27 1.31
N GLN A 52 -0.96 19.78 2.24
CA GLN A 52 -1.41 19.24 3.53
C GLN A 52 -2.02 20.34 4.40
N ASN A 53 -3.02 19.97 5.18
CA ASN A 53 -3.69 20.88 6.12
C ASN A 53 -4.26 20.11 7.32
N ALA A 54 -5.06 20.76 8.16
CA ALA A 54 -5.63 20.13 9.36
C ALA A 54 -6.56 18.94 9.07
N THR A 55 -7.04 18.79 7.83
CA THR A 55 -7.92 17.69 7.40
C THR A 55 -7.18 16.64 6.60
N TRP A 56 -6.35 17.06 5.64
CA TRP A 56 -5.74 16.19 4.64
C TRP A 56 -4.24 16.06 4.83
N GLY A 57 -3.76 14.82 4.88
CA GLY A 57 -2.34 14.44 4.78
C GLY A 57 -1.95 14.14 3.34
N PRO A 58 -0.72 13.66 3.04
CA PRO A 58 -0.22 13.44 1.68
C PRO A 58 -1.06 12.44 0.87
N SER A 59 -0.90 12.45 -0.45
CA SER A 59 -1.44 11.40 -1.34
C SER A 59 -0.46 10.23 -1.39
N VAL A 60 -0.96 8.99 -1.26
CA VAL A 60 -0.10 7.82 -1.00
C VAL A 60 -0.38 6.66 -1.95
N GLY A 61 0.69 5.99 -2.36
CA GLY A 61 0.63 4.70 -3.02
C GLY A 61 0.47 4.78 -4.53
N LEU A 62 0.23 3.62 -5.14
CA LEU A 62 0.04 3.46 -6.58
C LEU A 62 -1.07 4.36 -7.14
N TRP A 63 -2.20 4.44 -6.43
CA TRP A 63 -3.38 5.24 -6.81
C TRP A 63 -3.44 6.60 -6.11
N GLN A 64 -2.34 7.06 -5.50
CA GLN A 64 -2.21 8.39 -4.88
C GLN A 64 -3.47 8.79 -4.06
N ILE A 65 -3.88 7.90 -3.15
CA ILE A 65 -5.06 8.15 -2.33
C ILE A 65 -4.71 9.24 -1.31
N ARG A 66 -5.41 10.37 -1.39
CA ARG A 66 -5.27 11.47 -0.42
C ARG A 66 -5.58 10.96 0.99
N SER A 67 -4.59 10.99 1.88
CA SER A 67 -4.72 10.53 3.25
C SER A 67 -5.48 11.52 4.12
N LEU A 68 -6.16 11.01 5.13
CA LEU A 68 -6.99 11.78 6.04
C LEU A 68 -6.32 11.84 7.42
N ASN A 69 -6.22 13.03 8.00
CA ASN A 69 -5.62 13.18 9.32
C ASN A 69 -6.51 12.60 10.42
N PRO A 70 -5.94 12.13 11.54
CA PRO A 70 -6.70 11.56 12.63
C PRO A 70 -7.84 12.47 13.12
N GLY A 71 -9.01 11.88 13.37
CA GLY A 71 -10.19 12.62 13.86
C GLY A 71 -10.94 13.42 12.78
N ARG A 72 -10.65 13.18 11.50
CA ARG A 72 -11.35 13.81 10.36
C ARG A 72 -12.15 12.76 9.59
N GLY A 73 -13.20 13.22 8.90
CA GLY A 73 -14.14 12.36 8.15
C GLY A 73 -14.82 11.28 9.00
N THR A 74 -15.43 10.32 8.31
CA THR A 74 -16.08 9.15 8.90
C THR A 74 -15.07 8.06 9.23
N ALA A 75 -15.48 7.09 10.05
CA ALA A 75 -14.64 5.92 10.37
C ALA A 75 -14.23 5.15 9.10
N LEU A 76 -15.16 5.00 8.15
CA LEU A 76 -14.88 4.35 6.87
C LEU A 76 -13.83 5.11 6.06
N GLU A 77 -13.95 6.44 5.98
CA GLU A 77 -12.97 7.27 5.28
C GLU A 77 -11.60 7.21 5.95
N GLN A 78 -11.53 7.19 7.29
CA GLN A 78 -10.25 7.01 7.98
C GLN A 78 -9.60 5.66 7.67
N THR A 79 -10.37 4.58 7.61
CA THR A 79 -9.84 3.26 7.21
C THR A 79 -9.34 3.27 5.76
N GLN A 80 -10.10 3.85 4.83
CA GLN A 80 -9.73 3.88 3.41
C GLN A 80 -8.58 4.83 3.10
N ARG A 81 -8.40 5.87 3.91
CA ARG A 81 -7.44 6.96 3.69
C ARG A 81 -6.34 7.00 4.75
N ASP A 82 -6.09 5.87 5.41
CA ASP A 82 -4.96 5.73 6.30
C ASP A 82 -3.65 5.87 5.51
N ARG A 83 -2.78 6.77 5.96
CA ARG A 83 -1.53 7.10 5.25
C ARG A 83 -0.59 5.90 5.19
N VAL A 84 -0.45 5.14 6.27
CA VAL A 84 0.57 4.08 6.38
C VAL A 84 0.08 2.83 5.67
N ALA A 85 -1.19 2.47 5.85
CA ALA A 85 -1.78 1.31 5.21
C ALA A 85 -1.79 1.43 3.67
N ASN A 86 -1.97 2.65 3.14
CA ASN A 86 -1.96 2.88 1.69
C ASN A 86 -0.56 2.82 1.04
N LEU A 87 0.52 2.62 1.80
CA LEU A 87 1.83 2.26 1.24
C LEU A 87 1.89 0.80 0.78
N ASP A 88 1.01 -0.06 1.32
CA ASP A 88 0.87 -1.44 0.85
C ASP A 88 0.07 -1.46 -0.47
N PRO A 89 0.62 -2.02 -1.57
CA PRO A 89 -0.03 -2.03 -2.89
C PRO A 89 -1.42 -2.66 -2.91
N ALA A 90 -1.61 -3.76 -2.17
CA ALA A 90 -2.87 -4.51 -2.15
C ALA A 90 -3.97 -3.74 -1.39
N THR A 91 -3.59 -3.16 -0.26
CA THR A 91 -4.46 -2.26 0.53
C THR A 91 -4.84 -1.03 -0.30
N ASN A 92 -3.86 -0.41 -0.96
CA ASN A 92 -4.09 0.75 -1.82
C ASN A 92 -5.03 0.43 -2.99
N ALA A 93 -4.89 -0.73 -3.62
CA ALA A 93 -5.79 -1.20 -4.67
C ALA A 93 -7.23 -1.41 -4.16
N THR A 94 -7.38 -2.03 -2.98
CA THR A 94 -8.69 -2.26 -2.36
C THR A 94 -9.40 -0.95 -2.05
N ASN A 95 -8.67 0.02 -1.49
CA ASN A 95 -9.20 1.35 -1.22
C ASN A 95 -9.52 2.12 -2.50
N ALA A 96 -8.71 2.01 -3.55
CA ALA A 96 -8.99 2.61 -4.85
C ALA A 96 -10.26 2.01 -5.49
N PHE A 97 -10.47 0.70 -5.38
CA PHE A 97 -11.69 0.05 -5.84
C PHE A 97 -12.93 0.58 -5.11
N ALA A 98 -12.87 0.68 -3.78
CA ALA A 98 -13.97 1.23 -2.98
C ALA A 98 -14.24 2.72 -3.30
N ILE A 99 -13.21 3.55 -3.37
CA ILE A 99 -13.31 4.99 -3.66
C ILE A 99 -13.86 5.23 -5.07
N SER A 100 -13.51 4.37 -6.03
CA SER A 100 -14.01 4.46 -7.41
C SER A 100 -15.45 3.95 -7.60
N ASN A 101 -16.20 3.75 -6.50
CA ASN A 101 -17.52 3.13 -6.52
C ASN A 101 -17.49 1.77 -7.25
N ASN A 102 -16.57 0.90 -6.83
CA ASN A 102 -16.33 -0.43 -7.41
C ASN A 102 -15.96 -0.36 -8.91
N GLY A 103 -15.10 0.59 -9.28
CA GLY A 103 -14.62 0.78 -10.66
C GLY A 103 -15.56 1.54 -11.60
N ASN A 104 -16.70 2.05 -11.11
CA ASN A 104 -17.68 2.75 -11.95
C ASN A 104 -17.43 4.26 -12.05
N ASN A 105 -16.57 4.84 -11.22
CA ASN A 105 -16.32 6.27 -11.19
C ASN A 105 -14.87 6.61 -10.81
N PHE A 106 -14.09 7.13 -11.74
CA PHE A 106 -12.71 7.57 -11.51
C PHE A 106 -12.57 9.10 -11.33
N GLY A 107 -13.67 9.82 -11.08
CA GLY A 107 -13.67 11.28 -10.93
C GLY A 107 -12.87 11.82 -9.75
N ALA A 108 -12.44 10.97 -8.81
CA ALA A 108 -11.57 11.37 -7.69
C ALA A 108 -10.09 11.57 -8.10
N TRP A 109 -9.69 11.12 -9.30
CA TRP A 109 -8.31 11.19 -9.78
C TRP A 109 -8.17 12.25 -10.88
N SER A 110 -7.33 13.25 -10.66
CA SER A 110 -7.09 14.32 -11.64
C SER A 110 -6.42 13.79 -12.91
N THR A 111 -5.60 12.74 -12.80
CA THR A 111 -5.02 12.06 -13.95
C THR A 111 -6.06 11.40 -14.85
N PHE A 112 -7.21 11.01 -14.30
CA PHE A 112 -8.36 10.54 -15.07
C PHE A 112 -9.11 11.69 -15.72
N THR A 113 -9.51 12.69 -14.92
CA THR A 113 -10.37 13.79 -15.39
C THR A 113 -9.68 14.71 -16.40
N ASN A 114 -8.36 14.88 -16.31
CA ASN A 114 -7.57 15.67 -17.26
C ASN A 114 -7.07 14.85 -18.46
N GLY A 115 -7.38 13.56 -18.54
CA GLY A 115 -7.02 12.69 -19.67
C GLY A 115 -5.60 12.12 -19.64
N ASP A 116 -4.77 12.48 -18.66
CA ASP A 116 -3.38 12.04 -18.52
C ASP A 116 -3.21 10.51 -18.46
N TYR A 117 -4.22 9.77 -17.98
CA TYR A 117 -4.20 8.30 -17.95
C TYR A 117 -4.21 7.67 -19.35
N GLN A 118 -4.71 8.37 -20.37
CA GLN A 118 -4.91 7.80 -21.72
C GLN A 118 -3.61 7.33 -22.36
N ARG A 119 -2.49 8.04 -22.11
CA ARG A 119 -1.15 7.65 -22.60
C ARG A 119 -0.65 6.31 -22.05
N TYR A 120 -1.30 5.77 -21.02
CA TYR A 120 -0.97 4.49 -20.39
C TYR A 120 -1.95 3.37 -20.74
N LEU A 121 -3.03 3.64 -21.50
CA LEU A 121 -4.08 2.64 -21.76
C LEU A 121 -3.57 1.40 -22.53
N ASP A 122 -2.65 1.54 -23.48
CA ASP A 122 -2.11 0.39 -24.22
C ASP A 122 -1.27 -0.52 -23.32
N ARG A 123 -0.46 0.09 -22.45
CA ARG A 123 0.30 -0.63 -21.43
C ARG A 123 -0.65 -1.34 -20.44
N ALA A 124 -1.68 -0.65 -20.00
CA ALA A 124 -2.69 -1.19 -19.08
C ALA A 124 -3.47 -2.35 -19.68
N ARG A 125 -3.91 -2.26 -20.94
CA ARG A 125 -4.59 -3.35 -21.67
C ARG A 125 -3.71 -4.57 -21.79
N THR A 126 -2.44 -4.36 -22.15
CA THR A 126 -1.46 -5.45 -22.25
C THR A 126 -1.31 -6.16 -20.91
N ALA A 127 -1.07 -5.41 -19.83
CA ALA A 127 -0.92 -5.97 -18.49
C ALA A 127 -2.19 -6.68 -17.98
N SER A 128 -3.37 -6.11 -18.22
CA SER A 128 -4.66 -6.66 -17.83
C SER A 128 -5.00 -7.95 -18.59
N GLY A 129 -4.63 -8.03 -19.87
CA GLY A 129 -4.74 -9.26 -20.67
C GLY A 129 -3.91 -10.41 -20.10
N LEU A 130 -2.68 -10.11 -19.66
CA LEU A 130 -1.80 -11.10 -19.02
C LEU A 130 -2.38 -11.66 -17.70
N VAL A 131 -3.05 -10.83 -16.90
CA VAL A 131 -3.66 -11.25 -15.62
C VAL A 131 -4.94 -12.06 -15.83
N THR A 132 -5.73 -11.71 -16.85
CA THR A 132 -7.01 -12.38 -17.13
C THR A 132 -6.89 -13.65 -17.98
N GLY A 133 -5.68 -13.99 -18.45
CA GLY A 133 -5.45 -15.14 -19.32
C GLY A 133 -6.02 -14.98 -20.73
N THR A 134 -6.35 -13.74 -21.13
CA THR A 134 -6.90 -13.44 -22.46
C THR A 134 -5.75 -13.10 -23.40
N PRO A 135 -5.56 -13.81 -24.53
CA PRO A 135 -4.54 -13.45 -25.51
C PRO A 135 -4.80 -12.04 -26.04
N VAL A 136 -3.86 -11.12 -25.80
CA VAL A 136 -3.90 -9.78 -26.37
C VAL A 136 -3.57 -9.93 -27.86
N GLN A 137 -4.59 -9.95 -28.72
CA GLN A 137 -4.34 -9.78 -30.14
C GLN A 137 -3.80 -8.36 -30.37
N PRO A 138 -2.78 -8.16 -31.22
CA PRO A 138 -2.37 -6.83 -31.61
C PRO A 138 -3.56 -6.20 -32.35
N VAL A 139 -4.26 -5.27 -31.69
CA VAL A 139 -5.21 -4.40 -32.37
C VAL A 139 -4.40 -3.55 -33.33
N GLN A 140 -4.53 -3.87 -34.62
CA GLN A 140 -4.23 -2.93 -35.70
C GLN A 140 -4.95 -1.63 -35.36
N GLN A 141 -4.22 -0.52 -35.43
CA GLN A 141 -4.75 0.83 -35.26
C GLN A 141 -5.88 1.05 -36.29
N THR A 142 -7.11 0.77 -35.92
CA THR A 142 -8.27 1.40 -36.55
C THR A 142 -8.49 2.73 -35.84
N GLU A 143 -8.63 3.77 -36.65
CA GLU A 143 -8.84 5.17 -36.32
C GLU A 143 -9.64 5.45 -35.03
N PRO A 144 -9.37 6.60 -34.36
CA PRO A 144 -10.09 6.98 -33.16
C PRO A 144 -11.58 7.14 -33.48
N ALA A 145 -12.43 6.46 -32.70
CA ALA A 145 -13.84 6.79 -32.61
C ALA A 145 -13.98 8.30 -32.24
N PRO A 146 -15.00 9.00 -32.79
CA PRO A 146 -15.15 10.43 -32.56
C PRO A 146 -15.26 10.71 -31.06
N ALA A 147 -14.55 11.74 -30.61
CA ALA A 147 -14.54 12.19 -29.24
C ALA A 147 -15.98 12.30 -28.69
N PRO A 148 -16.27 11.80 -27.48
CA PRO A 148 -17.51 12.16 -26.81
C PRO A 148 -17.54 13.69 -26.68
N ALA A 149 -18.68 14.28 -27.02
CA ALA A 149 -18.92 15.72 -26.95
C ALA A 149 -18.50 16.29 -25.57
N PRO A 150 -18.05 17.56 -25.50
CA PRO A 150 -17.65 18.17 -24.25
C PRO A 150 -18.77 18.07 -23.22
N ALA A 151 -18.48 17.45 -22.08
CA ALA A 151 -19.38 17.48 -20.94
C ALA A 151 -19.61 18.94 -20.54
N ALA A 152 -20.89 19.32 -20.48
CA ALA A 152 -21.36 20.63 -20.04
C ALA A 152 -20.74 21.04 -18.68
N PRO A 153 -20.62 22.35 -18.38
CA PRO A 153 -20.12 22.80 -17.09
C PRO A 153 -21.09 22.37 -15.98
N VAL A 154 -20.61 21.64 -14.98
CA VAL A 154 -21.40 21.21 -13.82
C VAL A 154 -21.03 22.08 -12.60
N PRO A 155 -22.02 22.47 -11.76
CA PRO A 155 -21.94 23.61 -10.83
C PRO A 155 -21.12 23.33 -9.57
N ALA A 156 -20.93 24.38 -8.77
CA ALA A 156 -20.37 24.32 -7.42
C ALA A 156 -20.95 23.17 -6.56
N PRO A 157 -20.16 22.57 -5.65
CA PRO A 157 -20.59 21.39 -4.90
C PRO A 157 -21.82 21.69 -4.03
N ALA A 158 -22.89 20.89 -4.22
CA ALA A 158 -24.10 20.90 -3.41
C ALA A 158 -23.89 20.22 -2.03
N PRO A 159 -24.69 20.59 -1.00
CA PRO A 159 -24.52 20.11 0.37
C PRO A 159 -24.92 18.64 0.55
N ALA A 160 -24.38 18.01 1.60
CA ALA A 160 -24.54 16.58 1.92
C ALA A 160 -26.00 16.13 2.09
N PRO A 161 -26.39 14.94 1.60
CA PRO A 161 -27.70 14.36 1.88
C PRO A 161 -27.80 13.81 3.31
N ALA A 162 -29.01 13.86 3.86
CA ALA A 162 -29.34 13.38 5.20
C ALA A 162 -29.26 11.84 5.34
N ARG A 163 -28.98 11.41 6.58
CA ARG A 163 -28.71 10.04 7.03
C ARG A 163 -29.93 9.09 6.88
N PRO A 164 -29.78 7.86 6.35
CA PRO A 164 -30.82 6.82 6.47
C PRO A 164 -30.81 6.15 7.86
N PRO A 165 -31.94 5.58 8.34
CA PRO A 165 -32.03 4.96 9.66
C PRO A 165 -31.30 3.61 9.74
N ALA A 166 -30.89 3.25 10.97
CA ALA A 166 -30.09 2.08 11.31
C ALA A 166 -30.78 0.73 11.02
N ALA A 167 -30.02 -0.22 10.47
CA ALA A 167 -30.42 -1.63 10.35
C ALA A 167 -30.00 -2.43 11.60
N ALA A 168 -30.86 -3.38 11.99
CA ALA A 168 -30.78 -4.24 13.18
C ALA A 168 -29.61 -5.26 13.14
N PRO A 169 -29.22 -5.88 14.28
CA PRO A 169 -28.00 -6.66 14.37
C PRO A 169 -28.17 -8.09 13.83
N ALA A 170 -27.18 -8.56 13.07
CA ALA A 170 -27.06 -9.95 12.65
C ALA A 170 -26.58 -10.83 13.82
N ARG A 171 -27.23 -11.98 13.99
CA ARG A 171 -26.93 -13.00 15.01
C ARG A 171 -25.63 -13.76 14.69
N GLY A 172 -24.78 -13.90 15.70
CA GLY A 172 -24.05 -15.13 16.06
C GLY A 172 -23.00 -15.67 15.09
N GLY A 173 -21.76 -15.19 15.20
CA GLY A 173 -20.56 -15.91 14.74
C GLY A 173 -19.70 -16.33 15.95
N SER A 174 -19.48 -17.63 16.11
CA SER A 174 -18.71 -18.23 17.21
C SER A 174 -17.25 -17.74 17.25
N GLY A 175 -16.81 -17.24 18.40
CA GLY A 175 -15.51 -16.60 18.67
C GLY A 175 -14.25 -17.48 18.58
N GLN A 176 -14.24 -18.52 17.76
CA GLN A 176 -13.05 -19.36 17.55
C GLN A 176 -12.07 -18.78 16.50
N SER A 177 -12.55 -17.95 15.57
CA SER A 177 -11.70 -17.31 14.54
C SER A 177 -10.87 -16.13 15.08
N PHE A 178 -11.23 -15.58 16.24
CA PHE A 178 -10.62 -14.36 16.79
C PHE A 178 -9.27 -14.60 17.51
N HIS A 179 -9.03 -15.81 18.03
CA HIS A 179 -7.78 -16.12 18.77
C HIS A 179 -6.61 -16.57 17.87
N ALA A 180 -6.86 -17.01 16.65
CA ALA A 180 -5.84 -17.61 15.79
C ALA A 180 -4.79 -16.60 15.26
N SER A 181 -5.16 -15.33 15.06
CA SER A 181 -4.27 -14.33 14.45
C SER A 181 -3.31 -13.68 15.46
N GLY A 182 -3.66 -13.57 16.74
CA GLY A 182 -2.78 -12.97 17.76
C GLY A 182 -1.58 -13.83 18.16
N GLY A 183 -1.70 -15.16 18.02
CA GLY A 183 -0.66 -16.14 18.37
C GLY A 183 0.46 -16.26 17.34
N THR A 184 0.20 -15.96 16.06
CA THR A 184 1.18 -16.08 14.96
C THR A 184 1.96 -14.78 14.71
N LEU A 185 1.37 -13.62 15.00
CA LEU A 185 2.00 -12.31 14.79
C LEU A 185 3.20 -12.06 15.73
N GLY A 186 3.15 -12.57 16.97
CA GLY A 186 4.25 -12.42 17.93
C GLY A 186 5.54 -13.09 17.47
N PRO A 187 5.52 -14.40 17.17
CA PRO A 187 6.68 -15.11 16.62
C PRO A 187 7.17 -14.53 15.29
N LEU A 188 6.29 -14.00 14.45
CA LEU A 188 6.66 -13.34 13.20
C LEU A 188 7.45 -12.04 13.46
N ALA A 189 6.95 -11.17 14.35
CA ALA A 189 7.65 -9.94 14.72
C ALA A 189 9.06 -10.23 15.28
N GLN A 190 9.17 -11.24 16.16
CA GLN A 190 10.47 -11.66 16.71
C GLN A 190 11.45 -12.10 15.63
N LYS A 191 10.99 -12.89 14.64
CA LYS A 191 11.84 -13.30 13.50
C LYS A 191 12.31 -12.12 12.66
N LEU A 192 11.45 -11.12 12.45
CA LEU A 192 11.80 -9.91 11.72
C LEU A 192 12.88 -9.10 12.47
N HIS A 193 12.68 -8.84 13.77
CA HIS A 193 13.69 -8.14 14.57
C HIS A 193 15.03 -8.89 14.64
N ALA A 194 15.01 -10.22 14.74
CA ALA A 194 16.22 -11.04 14.71
C ALA A 194 16.95 -10.92 13.36
N ALA A 195 16.24 -11.01 12.24
CA ALA A 195 16.83 -10.84 10.91
C ALA A 195 17.43 -9.43 10.73
N ALA A 196 16.77 -8.39 11.23
CA ALA A 196 17.32 -7.04 11.24
C ALA A 196 18.61 -6.93 12.05
N ALA A 197 18.70 -7.61 13.20
CA ALA A 197 19.92 -7.66 14.00
C ALA A 197 21.07 -8.39 13.28
N ASP A 198 20.78 -9.49 12.58
CA ASP A 198 21.77 -10.23 11.80
C ASP A 198 22.36 -9.37 10.67
N LEU A 199 21.53 -8.59 9.97
CA LEU A 199 21.99 -7.66 8.94
C LEU A 199 22.86 -6.53 9.50
N ARG A 200 22.56 -6.02 10.70
CA ARG A 200 23.42 -5.03 11.38
C ARG A 200 24.77 -5.63 11.75
N THR A 201 24.78 -6.88 12.20
CA THR A 201 26.03 -7.61 12.48
C THR A 201 26.87 -7.76 11.22
N LEU A 202 26.27 -8.23 10.12
CA LEU A 202 26.94 -8.36 8.82
C LEU A 202 27.48 -7.01 8.31
N ARG A 203 26.70 -5.93 8.42
CA ARG A 203 27.17 -4.57 8.12
C ARG A 203 28.44 -4.23 8.90
N GLY A 204 28.44 -4.50 10.20
CA GLY A 204 29.61 -4.27 11.06
C GLY A 204 30.85 -5.01 10.57
N THR A 205 30.70 -6.25 10.10
CA THR A 205 31.80 -7.05 9.54
C THR A 205 32.34 -6.49 8.22
N LEU A 206 31.48 -5.93 7.36
CA LEU A 206 31.91 -5.33 6.08
C LEU A 206 32.63 -3.99 6.25
N THR A 207 32.33 -3.26 7.31
CA THR A 207 32.99 -1.98 7.63
C THR A 207 34.24 -2.16 8.50
N ALA A 208 34.64 -3.39 8.79
CA ALA A 208 35.76 -3.67 9.66
C ALA A 208 37.10 -3.38 8.96
N ALA A 209 37.67 -2.22 9.30
CA ALA A 209 39.00 -1.69 8.92
C ALA A 209 39.33 -1.62 7.41
N PRO A 210 39.77 -0.46 6.90
CA PRO A 210 40.20 -0.35 5.51
C PRO A 210 41.45 -1.20 5.23
N LEU A 211 41.54 -1.75 4.02
CA LEU A 211 42.72 -2.49 3.58
C LEU A 211 43.95 -1.56 3.47
N PRO A 212 45.17 -2.06 3.73
CA PRO A 212 46.38 -1.30 3.47
C PRO A 212 46.56 -1.04 1.97
N ALA A 213 47.30 0.03 1.62
CA ALA A 213 47.43 0.51 0.24
C ALA A 213 48.14 -0.48 -0.71
N ASP A 214 48.84 -1.47 -0.16
CA ASP A 214 49.53 -2.55 -0.87
C ASP A 214 48.81 -3.90 -0.76
N ALA A 215 47.55 -3.92 -0.28
CA ALA A 215 46.75 -5.14 -0.14
C ALA A 215 46.56 -5.90 -1.47
N PHE A 216 46.76 -5.23 -2.60
CA PHE A 216 46.71 -5.80 -3.95
C PHE A 216 48.10 -5.88 -4.62
N GLY A 217 49.18 -5.91 -3.83
CA GLY A 217 50.57 -5.99 -4.28
C GLY A 217 51.23 -4.61 -4.45
N GLN A 218 52.53 -4.57 -4.77
CA GLN A 218 53.29 -3.31 -4.97
C GLN A 218 53.36 -2.90 -6.45
N ILE A 219 52.24 -3.01 -7.16
CA ILE A 219 52.15 -2.55 -8.55
C ILE A 219 51.55 -1.15 -8.60
N ALA A 220 51.87 -0.40 -9.66
CA ALA A 220 51.15 0.83 -9.97
C ALA A 220 49.65 0.52 -9.97
N GLU A 221 48.84 1.40 -9.36
CA GLU A 221 47.38 1.26 -9.17
C GLU A 221 46.90 0.44 -7.94
N SER A 222 47.77 -0.25 -7.18
CA SER A 222 47.34 -1.03 -6.00
C SER A 222 46.62 -0.19 -4.93
N GLY A 223 47.07 1.05 -4.71
CA GLY A 223 46.38 1.99 -3.82
C GLY A 223 44.98 2.40 -4.33
N GLN A 224 44.79 2.52 -5.64
CA GLN A 224 43.48 2.78 -6.24
C GLN A 224 42.56 1.55 -6.13
N ALA A 225 43.11 0.35 -6.29
CA ALA A 225 42.38 -0.90 -6.07
C ALA A 225 41.91 -1.04 -4.61
N ALA A 226 42.77 -0.72 -3.64
CA ALA A 226 42.41 -0.72 -2.21
C ALA A 226 41.30 0.30 -1.88
N GLN A 227 41.37 1.50 -2.47
CA GLN A 227 40.31 2.52 -2.32
C GLN A 227 38.99 2.09 -2.97
N SER A 228 39.03 1.53 -4.18
CA SER A 228 37.85 1.04 -4.89
C SER A 228 37.18 -0.12 -4.16
N HIS A 229 37.98 -1.04 -3.61
CA HIS A 229 37.49 -2.13 -2.77
C HIS A 229 36.81 -1.60 -1.49
N THR A 230 37.45 -0.66 -0.80
CA THR A 230 36.89 -0.02 0.40
C THR A 230 35.57 0.71 0.09
N ALA A 231 35.51 1.43 -1.04
CA ALA A 231 34.28 2.10 -1.49
C ALA A 231 33.16 1.09 -1.78
N THR A 232 33.50 -0.06 -2.36
CA THR A 232 32.55 -1.16 -2.63
C THR A 232 32.01 -1.75 -1.33
N LEU A 233 32.88 -2.04 -0.35
CA LEU A 233 32.48 -2.54 0.97
C LEU A 233 31.58 -1.54 1.72
N ASN A 234 31.91 -0.25 1.69
CA ASN A 234 31.08 0.79 2.30
C ASN A 234 29.69 0.91 1.64
N ARG A 235 29.62 0.75 0.31
CA ARG A 235 28.35 0.71 -0.41
C ARG A 235 27.49 -0.49 0.01
N LEU A 236 28.10 -1.67 0.09
CA LEU A 236 27.41 -2.88 0.55
C LEU A 236 26.94 -2.77 2.01
N ALA A 237 27.77 -2.19 2.87
CA ALA A 237 27.42 -1.90 4.26
C ALA A 237 26.24 -0.92 4.38
N GLY A 238 26.17 0.09 3.51
CA GLY A 238 25.02 0.99 3.43
C GLY A 238 23.72 0.25 3.12
N ILE A 239 23.73 -0.60 2.09
CA ILE A 239 22.58 -1.42 1.68
C ILE A 239 22.11 -2.33 2.82
N LEU A 240 23.05 -2.99 3.53
CA LEU A 240 22.71 -3.83 4.68
C LEU A 240 22.11 -3.02 5.84
N GLY A 241 22.57 -1.78 6.05
CA GLY A 241 22.03 -0.87 7.05
C GLY A 241 20.58 -0.47 6.76
N GLU A 242 20.30 -0.06 5.53
CA GLU A 242 18.95 0.31 5.07
C GLU A 242 17.99 -0.89 5.17
N SER A 243 18.44 -2.07 4.73
CA SER A 243 17.67 -3.31 4.80
C SER A 243 17.35 -3.70 6.26
N ALA A 244 18.31 -3.54 7.16
CA ALA A 244 18.09 -3.82 8.58
C ALA A 244 17.02 -2.92 9.18
N GLU A 245 17.04 -1.62 8.88
CA GLU A 245 16.04 -0.67 9.39
C GLU A 245 14.63 -0.95 8.86
N GLU A 246 14.51 -1.34 7.58
CA GLU A 246 13.22 -1.65 6.98
C GLU A 246 12.57 -2.92 7.59
N ILE A 247 13.37 -3.97 7.78
CA ILE A 247 12.90 -5.21 8.42
C ILE A 247 12.50 -4.94 9.88
N ASP A 248 13.25 -4.11 10.59
CA ASP A 248 12.98 -3.73 11.98
C ASP A 248 11.69 -2.88 12.11
N ARG A 249 11.48 -1.94 11.17
CA ARG A 249 10.21 -1.20 11.06
C ARG A 249 9.04 -2.14 10.79
N THR A 250 9.22 -3.15 9.94
CA THR A 250 8.19 -4.17 9.67
C THR A 250 7.88 -5.00 10.92
N GLY A 251 8.90 -5.43 11.66
CA GLY A 251 8.72 -6.12 12.95
C GLY A 251 7.94 -5.28 13.97
N THR A 252 8.25 -3.98 14.03
CA THR A 252 7.54 -3.02 14.90
C THR A 252 6.07 -2.90 14.50
N ASN A 253 5.78 -2.76 13.20
CA ASN A 253 4.40 -2.68 12.70
C ASN A 253 3.59 -3.95 12.99
N VAL A 254 4.20 -5.13 12.85
CA VAL A 254 3.58 -6.41 13.20
C VAL A 254 3.29 -6.48 14.72
N THR A 255 4.19 -5.97 15.55
CA THR A 255 3.98 -5.87 17.01
C THR A 255 2.81 -4.94 17.33
N THR A 256 2.77 -3.75 16.73
CA THR A 256 1.69 -2.78 16.93
C THR A 256 0.35 -3.33 16.44
N ALA A 257 0.32 -4.01 15.29
CA ALA A 257 -0.88 -4.66 14.77
C ALA A 257 -1.41 -5.70 15.77
N ARG A 258 -0.53 -6.57 16.29
CA ARG A 258 -0.89 -7.55 17.34
C ARG A 258 -1.48 -6.87 18.58
N GLU A 259 -0.89 -5.78 19.05
CA GLU A 259 -1.41 -5.05 20.21
C GLU A 259 -2.78 -4.41 19.95
N ASN A 260 -3.00 -3.85 18.76
CA ASN A 260 -4.29 -3.32 18.34
C ASN A 260 -5.35 -4.43 18.32
N TYR A 261 -5.03 -5.60 17.76
CA TYR A 261 -5.91 -6.77 17.77
C TYR A 261 -6.27 -7.18 19.21
N LEU A 262 -5.28 -7.29 20.09
CA LEU A 262 -5.52 -7.66 21.50
C LEU A 262 -6.34 -6.62 22.27
N ARG A 263 -6.16 -5.31 21.99
CA ARG A 263 -6.96 -4.24 22.60
C ARG A 263 -8.42 -4.28 22.14
N GLN A 264 -8.65 -4.46 20.85
CA GLN A 264 -9.99 -4.52 20.28
C GLN A 264 -10.76 -5.75 20.77
N ASP A 265 -10.07 -6.89 20.92
CA ASP A 265 -10.63 -8.11 21.48
C ASP A 265 -11.12 -7.92 22.93
N ARG A 266 -10.29 -7.33 23.80
CA ARG A 266 -10.69 -7.00 25.18
C ARG A 266 -11.89 -6.06 25.22
N HIS A 267 -11.90 -5.03 24.37
CA HIS A 267 -13.01 -4.08 24.31
C HIS A 267 -14.33 -4.78 23.94
N HIS A 268 -14.33 -5.66 22.95
CA HIS A 268 -15.53 -6.44 22.60
C HIS A 268 -15.93 -7.39 23.74
N ALA A 269 -14.99 -8.08 24.37
CA ALA A 269 -15.27 -8.95 25.52
C ALA A 269 -15.93 -8.19 26.68
N ASP A 270 -15.46 -6.98 26.98
CA ASP A 270 -16.04 -6.11 28.01
C ASP A 270 -17.45 -5.62 27.63
N GLN A 271 -17.69 -5.30 26.34
CA GLN A 271 -19.02 -4.95 25.84
C GLN A 271 -19.99 -6.12 25.95
N TYR A 272 -19.58 -7.33 25.58
CA TYR A 272 -20.42 -8.53 25.72
C TYR A 272 -20.71 -8.82 27.20
N ARG A 273 -19.72 -8.67 28.08
CA ARG A 273 -19.90 -8.84 29.52
C ARG A 273 -20.91 -7.85 30.08
N LYS A 274 -20.85 -6.58 29.67
CA LYS A 274 -21.84 -5.56 30.06
C LYS A 274 -23.24 -5.90 29.55
N LEU A 275 -23.38 -6.27 28.28
CA LEU A 275 -24.66 -6.70 27.70
C LEU A 275 -25.28 -7.89 28.44
N ILE A 276 -24.47 -8.87 28.81
CA ILE A 276 -24.91 -10.02 29.61
C ILE A 276 -25.36 -9.57 31.00
N LEU A 277 -24.57 -8.74 31.69
CA LEU A 277 -24.93 -8.23 33.02
C LEU A 277 -26.21 -7.37 32.98
N ASP A 278 -26.39 -6.55 31.95
CA ASP A 278 -27.59 -5.74 31.73
C ASP A 278 -28.83 -6.60 31.42
N LEU A 279 -28.65 -7.73 30.72
CA LEU A 279 -29.71 -8.71 30.48
C LEU A 279 -30.15 -9.43 31.78
N PHE A 280 -29.23 -9.66 32.71
CA PHE A 280 -29.53 -10.32 33.99
C PHE A 280 -30.02 -9.37 35.10
N THR A 281 -29.90 -8.05 34.92
CA THR A 281 -30.31 -7.03 35.92
C THR A 281 -31.62 -6.32 35.57
N ARG A 282 -32.20 -6.57 34.39
CA ARG A 282 -33.57 -6.14 34.07
C ARG A 282 -34.58 -7.10 34.72
N ASP A 283 -35.16 -6.62 35.81
CA ASP A 283 -36.27 -7.19 36.58
C ASP A 283 -37.45 -7.58 35.66
N PRO A 284 -37.90 -8.86 35.63
CA PRO A 284 -39.07 -9.27 34.87
C PRO A 284 -40.32 -8.81 35.62
N ARG A 285 -40.90 -7.68 35.21
CA ARG A 285 -42.24 -7.27 35.60
C ARG A 285 -43.25 -7.63 34.52
#